data_AF-A0A1A9RI53-F1
#
_entry.id   AF-A0A1A9RI53-F1
#
_cell.length_a   1.000
_cell.length_b   1.000
_cell.length_c   1.000
_cell.angle_alpha   90.00
_cell.angle_beta   90.00
_cell.angle_gamma   90.00
#
_symmetry.space_group_name_H-M   'P 1'
#
loop_
_entity.id
_entity.type
_entity.pdbx_description
1 polymer ?
#
loop_
_entity_poly.entity_id
_entity_poly.type
_entity_poly.pdbx_seq_one_letter_code
_entity_poly.pdbx_strand_id
1 'polypeptide(L)'
;MNGLFVSTRRGFTLMELMIIIAIVAILAAIAYPSYQSFVRKSRLEEANAALLENSRAMERFYARNRTFKATSTTWPALAVSQTQHFCIKFQGNARGVLGDKYTIKAVAFDVSKEPRVLLINQDQTVRICQSSRSRCDNKEVFSGGNNIDQECELLH
;
A
#
# COMPACT_ATOMS: atom_id res chain seq x y z
N MET A 1 26.18 -50.48 -48.25
CA MET A 1 25.03 -49.67 -47.81
C MET A 1 25.44 -48.97 -46.53
N ASN A 2 25.39 -47.64 -46.50
CA ASN A 2 25.16 -46.80 -45.30
C ASN A 2 25.37 -45.34 -45.73
N GLY A 3 24.32 -44.76 -46.30
CA GLY A 3 24.24 -43.33 -46.59
C GLY A 3 24.09 -42.57 -45.28
N LEU A 4 25.12 -41.80 -44.93
CA LEU A 4 25.08 -40.81 -43.86
C LEU A 4 24.16 -39.66 -44.30
N PHE A 5 22.89 -39.71 -43.90
CA PHE A 5 22.02 -38.54 -43.94
C PHE A 5 22.48 -37.55 -42.85
N VAL A 6 23.33 -36.60 -43.23
CA VAL A 6 23.60 -35.42 -42.41
C VAL A 6 22.32 -34.59 -42.35
N SER A 7 21.71 -34.53 -41.17
CA SER A 7 20.62 -33.59 -40.89
C SER A 7 21.19 -32.18 -40.88
N THR A 8 20.83 -31.38 -41.89
CA THR A 8 21.16 -29.95 -41.96
C THR A 8 20.46 -29.26 -40.79
N ARG A 9 21.23 -28.89 -39.75
CA ARG A 9 20.70 -28.05 -38.66
C ARG A 9 20.27 -26.71 -39.27
N ARG A 10 18.96 -26.48 -39.38
CA ARG A 10 18.40 -25.16 -39.72
C ARG A 10 18.74 -24.21 -38.58
N GLY A 11 19.68 -23.30 -38.81
CA GLY A 11 20.00 -22.21 -37.90
C GLY A 11 19.00 -21.06 -38.05
N PHE A 12 18.74 -20.33 -36.96
CA PHE A 12 17.97 -19.08 -36.99
C PHE A 12 18.67 -18.03 -37.86
N THR A 13 17.91 -17.26 -38.62
CA THR A 13 18.48 -16.15 -39.41
C THR A 13 18.60 -14.87 -38.55
N LEU A 14 19.56 -14.01 -38.90
CA LEU A 14 19.75 -12.72 -38.21
C LEU A 14 18.50 -11.82 -38.38
N MET A 15 17.85 -11.88 -39.55
CA MET A 15 16.60 -11.16 -39.82
C MET A 15 15.45 -11.62 -38.91
N GLU A 16 15.34 -12.93 -38.69
CA GLU A 16 14.30 -13.53 -37.83
C GLU A 16 14.48 -13.07 -36.38
N LEU A 17 15.73 -12.97 -35.91
CA LEU A 17 16.04 -12.40 -34.60
C LEU A 17 15.67 -10.91 -34.51
N MET A 18 15.95 -10.10 -35.55
CA MET A 18 15.61 -8.68 -35.54
C MET A 18 14.10 -8.44 -35.44
N ILE A 19 13.31 -9.25 -36.14
CA ILE A 19 11.84 -9.17 -36.08
C ILE A 19 11.35 -9.56 -34.68
N ILE A 20 11.90 -10.62 -34.08
CA ILE A 20 11.54 -11.05 -32.72
C ILE A 20 11.84 -9.94 -31.70
N ILE A 21 13.04 -9.34 -31.76
CA ILE A 21 13.42 -8.25 -30.84
C ILE A 21 12.48 -7.04 -31.03
N ALA A 22 12.12 -6.70 -32.26
CA ALA A 22 11.18 -5.62 -32.53
C ALA A 22 9.80 -5.87 -31.89
N ILE A 23 9.27 -7.09 -32.01
CA ILE A 23 7.98 -7.46 -31.39
C ILE A 23 8.09 -7.43 -29.86
N VAL A 24 9.16 -7.99 -29.28
CA VAL A 24 9.37 -7.99 -27.82
C VAL A 24 9.48 -6.57 -27.27
N ALA A 25 10.18 -5.66 -27.98
CA ALA A 25 10.30 -4.26 -27.57
C ALA A 25 8.94 -3.56 -27.49
N ILE A 26 8.05 -3.79 -28.47
CA ILE A 26 6.69 -3.24 -28.48
C ILE A 26 5.87 -3.78 -27.30
N LEU A 27 5.92 -5.10 -27.06
CA LEU A 27 5.22 -5.72 -25.94
C LEU A 27 5.73 -5.21 -24.59
N ALA A 28 7.05 -5.10 -24.42
CA ALA A 28 7.67 -4.63 -23.19
C ALA A 28 7.28 -3.18 -22.86
N ALA A 29 7.18 -2.32 -23.88
CA ALA A 29 6.79 -0.91 -23.70
C ALA A 29 5.38 -0.75 -23.08
N ILE A 30 4.44 -1.66 -23.40
CA ILE A 30 3.08 -1.65 -22.85
C ILE A 30 3.01 -2.42 -21.52
N ALA A 31 3.66 -3.58 -21.45
CA ALA A 31 3.57 -4.47 -20.30
C ALA A 31 4.24 -3.88 -19.05
N TYR A 32 5.37 -3.20 -19.20
CA TYR A 32 6.15 -2.69 -18.07
C TYR A 32 5.41 -1.66 -17.20
N PRO A 33 4.85 -0.55 -17.73
CA PRO A 33 4.10 0.42 -16.91
C PRO A 33 2.83 -0.19 -16.28
N SER A 34 2.16 -1.11 -17.00
CA SER A 34 0.99 -1.82 -16.49
C SER A 34 1.33 -2.73 -15.31
N TYR A 35 2.44 -3.45 -15.38
CA TYR A 35 2.89 -4.28 -14.27
C TYR A 35 3.25 -3.44 -13.04
N GLN A 36 3.89 -2.28 -13.23
CA GLN A 36 4.19 -1.39 -12.11
C GLN A 36 2.94 -0.85 -11.42
N SER A 37 1.91 -0.45 -12.18
CA SER A 37 0.66 0.05 -11.61
C SER A 37 -0.09 -1.06 -10.86
N PHE A 38 -0.09 -2.29 -11.38
CA PHE A 38 -0.64 -3.47 -10.71
C PHE A 38 0.04 -3.73 -9.37
N VAL A 39 1.38 -3.74 -9.33
CA VAL A 39 2.13 -3.94 -8.08
C VAL A 39 1.84 -2.83 -7.07
N ARG A 40 1.76 -1.57 -7.50
CA ARG A 40 1.40 -0.45 -6.62
C ARG A 40 0.00 -0.61 -6.03
N LYS A 41 -0.99 -1.00 -6.86
CA LYS A 41 -2.36 -1.27 -6.39
C LYS A 41 -2.37 -2.43 -5.39
N SER A 42 -1.69 -3.53 -5.69
CA SER A 42 -1.59 -4.68 -4.78
C SER A 42 -1.02 -4.31 -3.42
N ARG A 43 0.00 -3.44 -3.35
CA ARG A 43 0.56 -2.95 -2.09
C ARG A 43 -0.42 -2.09 -1.29
N LEU A 44 -1.25 -1.29 -1.98
CA LEU A 44 -2.32 -0.53 -1.33
C LEU A 44 -3.41 -1.44 -0.78
N GLU A 45 -3.80 -2.50 -1.51
CA GLU A 45 -4.77 -3.48 -1.01
C GLU A 45 -4.24 -4.22 0.23
N GLU A 46 -2.94 -4.55 0.27
CA GLU A 46 -2.30 -5.13 1.46
C GLU A 46 -2.37 -4.18 2.67
N ALA A 47 -2.08 -2.89 2.45
CA ALA A 47 -2.21 -1.88 3.49
C ALA A 47 -3.67 -1.68 3.93
N ASN A 48 -4.62 -1.73 3.00
CA ASN A 48 -6.05 -1.66 3.27
C ASN A 48 -6.53 -2.85 4.13
N ALA A 49 -6.10 -4.07 3.78
CA ALA A 49 -6.39 -5.25 4.57
C ALA A 49 -5.85 -5.14 6.01
N ALA A 50 -4.62 -4.64 6.18
CA ALA A 50 -4.03 -4.38 7.49
C ALA A 50 -4.79 -3.28 8.28
N LEU A 51 -5.28 -2.23 7.61
CA LEU A 51 -6.12 -1.21 8.24
C LEU A 51 -7.46 -1.80 8.72
N LEU A 52 -8.10 -2.65 7.91
CA LEU A 52 -9.35 -3.30 8.28
C LEU A 52 -9.16 -4.27 9.45
N GLU A 53 -8.06 -5.03 9.47
CA GLU A 53 -7.72 -5.89 10.60
C GLU A 53 -7.54 -5.10 11.90
N ASN A 54 -6.83 -3.98 11.83
CA ASN A 54 -6.69 -3.07 12.95
C ASN A 54 -8.04 -2.50 13.41
N SER A 55 -8.91 -2.12 12.48
CA SER A 55 -10.26 -1.63 12.81
C SER A 55 -11.06 -2.68 13.59
N ARG A 56 -11.05 -3.94 13.15
CA ARG A 56 -11.68 -5.07 13.87
C ARG A 56 -11.05 -5.31 15.25
N ALA A 57 -9.75 -5.07 15.41
CA ALA A 57 -9.09 -5.15 16.71
C ALA A 57 -9.54 -4.01 17.64
N MET A 58 -9.72 -2.80 17.10
CA MET A 58 -10.24 -1.64 17.83
C MET A 58 -11.69 -1.85 18.28
N GLU A 59 -12.54 -2.44 17.44
CA GLU A 59 -13.92 -2.78 17.84
C GLU A 59 -13.95 -3.79 18.99
N ARG A 60 -13.11 -4.83 18.92
CA ARG A 60 -12.95 -5.79 20.01
C ARG A 60 -12.43 -5.13 21.29
N PHE A 61 -11.55 -4.15 21.16
CA PHE A 61 -11.06 -3.36 22.29
C PHE A 61 -12.18 -2.50 22.90
N TYR A 62 -12.97 -1.84 22.06
CA TYR A 62 -14.11 -1.04 22.48
C TYR A 62 -15.18 -1.87 23.20
N ALA A 63 -15.49 -3.06 22.68
CA ALA A 63 -16.45 -3.96 23.30
C ALA A 63 -16.08 -4.35 24.74
N ARG A 64 -14.77 -4.37 25.07
CA ARG A 64 -14.28 -4.67 26.43
C ARG A 64 -14.14 -3.44 27.32
N ASN A 65 -13.65 -2.33 26.75
CA ASN A 65 -13.22 -1.16 27.54
C ASN A 65 -14.19 0.03 27.45
N ARG A 66 -15.17 0.00 26.54
CA ARG A 66 -16.09 1.10 26.21
C ARG A 66 -15.39 2.41 25.81
N THR A 67 -14.16 2.29 25.31
CA THR A 67 -13.38 3.40 24.76
C THR A 67 -12.38 2.84 23.77
N PHE A 68 -11.96 3.64 22.79
CA PHE A 68 -10.87 3.30 21.87
C PHE A 68 -9.49 3.67 22.41
N LYS A 69 -9.42 4.36 23.55
CA LYS A 69 -8.16 4.81 24.16
C LYS A 69 -7.69 3.81 25.22
N ALA A 70 -6.39 3.54 25.27
CA ALA A 70 -5.83 2.71 26.35
C ALA A 70 -5.77 3.50 27.66
N THR A 71 -5.34 4.76 27.57
CA THR A 71 -5.33 5.72 28.69
C THR A 71 -5.79 7.08 28.16
N SER A 72 -6.01 8.06 29.05
CA SER A 72 -6.38 9.43 28.67
C SER A 72 -5.44 10.09 27.65
N THR A 73 -4.20 9.62 27.53
CA THR A 73 -3.17 10.16 26.64
C THR A 73 -2.56 9.16 25.66
N THR A 74 -2.98 7.89 25.64
CA THR A 74 -2.35 6.86 24.78
C THR A 74 -3.36 6.00 24.05
N TRP A 75 -2.99 5.60 22.83
CA TRP A 75 -3.72 4.62 22.04
C TRP A 75 -3.32 3.20 22.42
N PRO A 76 -4.19 2.20 22.25
CA PRO A 76 -3.80 0.80 22.36
C PRO A 76 -2.84 0.40 21.23
N ALA A 77 -2.09 -0.68 21.44
CA ALA A 77 -1.24 -1.23 20.38
C ALA A 77 -2.09 -1.72 19.21
N LEU A 78 -1.66 -1.37 17.99
CA LEU A 78 -2.25 -1.89 16.76
C LEU A 78 -1.91 -3.38 16.59
N ALA A 79 -2.84 -4.15 16.04
CA ALA A 79 -2.61 -5.55 15.69
C ALA A 79 -1.54 -5.68 14.60
N VAL A 80 -1.58 -4.77 13.62
CA VAL A 80 -0.60 -4.66 12.53
C VAL A 80 -0.03 -3.24 12.53
N SER A 81 1.23 -3.10 12.91
CA SER A 81 1.93 -1.80 12.94
C SER A 81 2.63 -1.44 11.63
N GLN A 82 2.88 -2.42 10.76
CA GLN A 82 3.53 -2.22 9.48
C GLN A 82 3.26 -3.40 8.53
N THR A 83 3.29 -3.13 7.23
CA THR A 83 3.38 -4.13 6.16
C THR A 83 4.78 -4.08 5.55
N GLN A 84 5.02 -4.80 4.45
CA GLN A 84 6.31 -4.73 3.76
C GLN A 84 6.64 -3.33 3.21
N HIS A 85 5.61 -2.52 2.89
CA HIS A 85 5.79 -1.26 2.17
C HIS A 85 5.21 -0.04 2.91
N PHE A 86 4.41 -0.26 3.96
CA PHE A 86 3.73 0.79 4.71
C PHE A 86 3.99 0.67 6.22
N CYS A 87 4.13 1.80 6.90
CA CYS A 87 3.96 1.89 8.34
C CYS A 87 2.54 2.33 8.67
N ILE A 88 1.99 1.81 9.77
CA ILE A 88 0.62 2.05 10.20
C ILE A 88 0.64 2.58 11.63
N LYS A 89 0.01 3.74 11.83
CA LYS A 89 -0.07 4.40 13.14
C LYS A 89 -1.39 5.13 13.27
N PHE A 90 -1.73 5.52 14.49
CA PHE A 90 -2.83 6.45 14.72
C PHE A 90 -2.49 7.83 14.17
N GLN A 91 -3.52 8.50 13.65
CA GLN A 91 -3.48 9.90 13.26
C GLN A 91 -3.82 10.76 14.49
N GLY A 92 -2.84 11.55 14.95
CA GLY A 92 -2.97 12.39 16.13
C GLY A 92 -2.78 11.64 17.45
N ASN A 93 -2.53 12.41 18.51
CA ASN A 93 -2.40 11.88 19.87
C ASN A 93 -3.79 11.64 20.47
N ALA A 94 -3.94 10.60 21.30
CA ALA A 94 -5.16 10.30 22.05
C ALA A 94 -5.52 11.42 23.05
N ARG A 95 -4.55 12.20 23.52
CA ARG A 95 -4.77 13.33 24.43
C ARG A 95 -5.68 14.38 23.78
N GLY A 96 -6.80 14.69 24.44
CA GLY A 96 -7.73 15.73 23.99
C GLY A 96 -8.71 15.29 22.90
N VAL A 97 -8.65 14.03 22.45
CA VAL A 97 -9.70 13.46 21.59
C VAL A 97 -10.99 13.37 22.40
N LEU A 98 -12.04 14.03 21.90
CA LEU A 98 -13.39 14.01 22.47
C LEU A 98 -14.21 12.88 21.83
N GLY A 99 -14.83 12.06 22.67
CA GLY A 99 -15.63 10.92 22.25
C GLY A 99 -14.82 9.74 21.72
N ASP A 100 -15.52 8.81 21.08
CA ASP A 100 -14.98 7.52 20.63
C ASP A 100 -14.57 7.58 19.15
N LYS A 101 -13.71 8.54 18.82
CA LYS A 101 -13.20 8.72 17.46
C LYS A 101 -11.74 8.32 17.38
N TYR A 102 -11.39 7.61 16.33
CA TYR A 102 -10.00 7.38 15.97
C TYR A 102 -9.85 7.40 14.46
N THR A 103 -8.63 7.65 14.01
CA THR A 103 -8.24 7.46 12.63
C THR A 103 -6.91 6.72 12.65
N ILE A 104 -6.83 5.62 11.93
CA ILE A 104 -5.58 4.90 11.69
C ILE A 104 -5.16 5.20 10.25
N LYS A 105 -3.87 5.45 10.05
CA LYS A 105 -3.32 5.84 8.76
C LYS A 105 -2.21 4.89 8.36
N ALA A 106 -2.16 4.54 7.09
CA ALA A 106 -1.05 3.82 6.47
C ALA A 106 -0.28 4.78 5.55
N VAL A 107 1.04 4.85 5.76
CA VAL A 107 1.96 5.70 4.98
C VAL A 107 3.08 4.82 4.43
N ALA A 108 3.42 4.98 3.16
CA ALA A 108 4.51 4.23 2.55
C ALA A 108 5.86 4.60 3.17
N PHE A 109 6.77 3.62 3.29
CA PHE A 109 8.16 3.91 3.69
C PHE A 109 8.87 4.80 2.67
N ASP A 110 8.62 4.56 1.37
CA ASP A 110 9.13 5.35 0.26
C ASP A 110 8.02 6.16 -0.40
N VAL A 111 7.81 7.39 0.10
CA VAL A 111 6.74 8.28 -0.38
C VAL A 111 6.99 8.78 -1.80
N SER A 112 8.23 8.75 -2.29
CA SER A 112 8.54 9.13 -3.67
C SER A 112 7.99 8.09 -4.67
N LYS A 113 7.92 6.82 -4.28
CA LYS A 113 7.32 5.75 -5.10
C LYS A 113 5.82 5.64 -4.92
N GLU A 114 5.32 5.90 -3.71
CA GLU A 114 3.91 5.83 -3.38
C GLU A 114 3.51 7.03 -2.51
N PRO A 115 3.06 8.15 -3.11
CA PRO A 115 2.66 9.34 -2.38
C PRO A 115 1.29 9.20 -1.70
N ARG A 116 0.50 8.22 -2.14
CA ARG A 116 -0.86 7.99 -1.66
C ARG A 116 -0.83 7.40 -0.26
N VAL A 117 -1.81 7.79 0.54
CA VAL A 117 -2.00 7.29 1.91
C VAL A 117 -3.42 6.80 2.09
N LEU A 118 -3.58 5.82 2.98
CA LEU A 118 -4.88 5.27 3.34
C LEU A 118 -5.19 5.66 4.78
N LEU A 119 -6.43 6.04 5.04
CA LEU A 119 -6.94 6.34 6.37
C LEU A 119 -8.20 5.53 6.60
N ILE A 120 -8.34 4.94 7.78
CA ILE A 120 -9.57 4.27 8.21
C ILE A 120 -10.03 4.89 9.53
N ASN A 121 -11.34 5.10 9.66
CA ASN A 121 -11.95 5.67 10.86
C ASN A 121 -12.67 4.59 11.68
N GLN A 122 -13.24 4.97 12.82
CA GLN A 122 -14.05 4.09 13.66
C GLN A 122 -15.28 3.50 12.94
N ASP A 123 -15.75 4.15 11.88
CA ASP A 123 -16.90 3.69 11.09
C ASP A 123 -16.49 2.65 10.02
N GLN A 124 -15.26 2.14 10.06
CA GLN A 124 -14.63 1.28 9.04
C GLN A 124 -14.53 1.89 7.62
N THR A 125 -14.91 3.14 7.46
CA THR A 125 -14.79 3.86 6.19
C THR A 125 -13.32 4.14 5.87
N VAL A 126 -12.87 3.66 4.72
CA VAL A 126 -11.52 3.90 4.21
C VAL A 126 -11.53 5.12 3.30
N ARG A 127 -10.52 5.97 3.46
CA ARG A 127 -10.24 7.13 2.61
C ARG A 127 -8.87 6.97 2.01
N ILE A 128 -8.73 7.30 0.73
CA ILE A 128 -7.45 7.42 0.06
C ILE A 128 -7.18 8.89 -0.23
N CYS A 129 -5.97 9.34 0.06
CA CYS A 129 -5.52 10.69 -0.28
C CYS A 129 -4.38 10.60 -1.29
N GLN A 130 -4.40 11.43 -2.33
CA GLN A 130 -3.41 11.33 -3.43
C GLN A 130 -2.00 11.75 -3.00
N SER A 131 -1.89 12.62 -2.00
CA SER A 131 -0.59 13.00 -1.45
C SER A 131 -0.63 13.24 0.05
N SER A 132 0.49 12.94 0.71
CA SER A 132 0.70 13.21 2.13
C SER A 132 2.12 13.67 2.47
N ARG A 133 2.20 14.60 3.43
CA ARG A 133 3.47 14.99 4.08
C ARG A 133 3.84 14.10 5.27
N SER A 134 2.98 13.18 5.69
CA SER A 134 3.31 12.23 6.75
C SER A 134 4.44 11.29 6.33
N ARG A 135 5.26 10.86 7.29
CA ARG A 135 6.41 9.98 7.09
C ARG A 135 6.49 8.95 8.20
N CYS A 136 7.05 7.78 7.89
CA CYS A 136 7.36 6.73 8.86
C CYS A 136 8.56 7.12 9.72
N ASP A 137 8.36 8.06 10.65
CA ASP A 137 9.35 8.46 11.64
C ASP A 137 9.31 7.58 12.90
N ASN A 138 10.11 7.88 13.92
CA ASN A 138 10.12 7.12 15.19
C ASN A 138 9.01 7.55 16.17
N LYS A 139 8.07 8.41 15.76
CA LYS A 139 6.96 8.83 16.64
C LYS A 139 5.91 7.73 16.68
N GLU A 140 5.18 7.64 17.80
CA GLU A 140 4.11 6.65 17.97
C GLU A 140 2.87 6.94 17.10
N VAL A 141 2.66 8.21 16.75
CA VAL A 141 1.50 8.69 15.99
C VAL A 141 1.92 9.62 14.88
N PHE A 142 1.12 9.69 13.81
CA PHE A 142 1.29 10.74 12.81
C PHE A 142 0.76 12.06 13.34
N SER A 143 1.52 13.14 13.16
CA SER A 143 1.05 14.48 13.51
C SER A 143 -0.11 14.89 12.60
N GLY A 144 -1.16 15.45 13.20
CA GLY A 144 -2.27 16.09 12.50
C GLY A 144 -1.96 17.57 12.22
N GLY A 145 -2.61 18.13 11.19
CA GLY A 145 -2.41 19.51 10.78
C GLY A 145 -3.10 19.80 9.44
N ASN A 146 -3.26 21.09 9.14
CA ASN A 146 -3.87 21.53 7.90
C ASN A 146 -2.97 21.17 6.71
N ASN A 147 -3.55 20.71 5.60
CA ASN A 147 -2.84 20.39 4.35
C ASN A 147 -1.78 19.29 4.45
N ILE A 148 -1.86 18.41 5.46
CA ILE A 148 -0.98 17.23 5.53
C ILE A 148 -1.39 16.20 4.49
N ASP A 149 -2.69 15.95 4.37
CA ASP A 149 -3.30 15.01 3.46
C ASP A 149 -4.15 15.79 2.46
N GLN A 150 -3.89 15.60 1.17
CA GLN A 150 -4.55 16.35 0.09
C GLN A 150 -5.29 15.39 -0.84
N GLU A 151 -6.36 15.90 -1.46
CA GLU A 151 -7.17 15.16 -2.44
C GLU A 151 -7.67 13.82 -1.87
N CYS A 152 -8.37 13.89 -0.73
CA CYS A 152 -8.86 12.72 -0.01
C CYS A 152 -10.28 12.34 -0.44
N GLU A 153 -10.44 11.17 -1.03
CA GLU A 153 -11.71 10.59 -1.45
C GLU A 153 -12.04 9.33 -0.65
N LEU A 154 -13.31 8.90 -0.70
CA LEU A 154 -13.72 7.63 -0.13
C LEU A 154 -13.20 6.50 -1.02
N LEU A 155 -12.57 5.50 -0.41
CA LEU A 155 -12.17 4.31 -1.13
C LEU A 155 -13.38 3.38 -1.20
N HIS A 156 -13.88 3.16 -2.42
CA HIS A 156 -15.01 2.27 -2.72
C HIS A 156 -14.56 0.84 -2.95
#